data_AF-A0A934KNP4-F1
#
_entry.id   AF-A0A934KNP4-F1
#
_cell.length_a   1.000
_cell.length_b   1.000
_cell.length_c   1.000
_cell.angle_alpha   90.00
_cell.angle_beta   90.00
_cell.angle_gamma   90.00
#
_symmetry.space_group_name_H-M   'P 1'
#
loop_
_entity.id
_entity.type
_entity.pdbx_description
1 polymer ?
#
loop_
_entity_poly.entity_id
_entity_poly.type
_entity_poly.pdbx_seq_one_letter_code
_entity_poly.pdbx_strand_id
1 'polypeptide(L)'
;MTLPALKPLPSERFSMFEVGTRTVHNDGHIEVGAAFYSVPYHVVGREVRVHWDGNLVRAYLDRATVAVHWRKEAGFVVHNTRTSPRAQTGAAEAYQL
;
A
#
# COMPACT_ATOMS: atom_id res chain seq x y z
N MET A 1 -8.29 42.25 -11.30
CA MET A 1 -8.77 40.93 -10.84
C MET A 1 -7.64 40.25 -10.10
N THR A 2 -7.83 39.94 -8.82
CA THR A 2 -6.82 39.35 -7.93
C THR A 2 -6.79 37.83 -8.12
N LEU A 3 -5.60 37.26 -8.35
CA LEU A 3 -5.42 35.81 -8.45
C LEU A 3 -5.54 35.18 -7.04
N PRO A 4 -6.11 33.96 -6.93
CA PRO A 4 -6.26 33.29 -5.64
C PRO A 4 -4.88 33.04 -4.99
N ALA A 5 -4.79 33.31 -3.69
CA ALA A 5 -3.58 33.10 -2.91
C ALA A 5 -3.26 31.60 -2.75
N LEU A 6 -1.97 31.27 -2.65
CA LEU A 6 -1.52 29.90 -2.39
C LEU A 6 -2.05 29.39 -1.04
N LYS A 7 -2.24 28.07 -0.96
CA LYS A 7 -2.58 27.41 0.30
C LYS A 7 -1.42 27.55 1.30
N PRO A 8 -1.71 27.63 2.61
CA PRO A 8 -0.67 27.63 3.64
C PRO A 8 0.18 26.38 3.56
N LEU A 9 1.46 26.50 3.95
CA LEU A 9 2.39 25.37 3.98
C LEU A 9 1.85 24.27 4.91
N PRO A 10 1.78 23.00 4.47
CA PRO A 10 1.40 21.90 5.34
C PRO A 10 2.30 21.83 6.58
N SER A 11 1.70 21.56 7.73
CA SER A 11 2.42 21.39 9.00
C SER A 11 3.30 20.14 9.02
N GLU A 12 2.91 19.11 8.26
CA GLU A 12 3.64 17.86 8.16
C GLU A 12 4.63 17.90 6.98
N ARG A 13 5.82 17.32 7.19
CA ARG A 13 6.83 17.21 6.14
C ARG A 13 6.36 16.24 5.05
N PHE A 14 6.70 16.56 3.80
CA PHE A 14 6.51 15.63 2.71
C PHE A 14 7.39 14.39 2.90
N SER A 15 6.78 13.21 2.95
CA SER A 15 7.47 11.92 3.11
C SER A 15 8.01 11.47 1.75
N MET A 16 9.32 11.21 1.67
CA MET A 16 9.91 10.60 0.47
C MET A 16 9.51 9.13 0.42
N PHE A 17 8.86 8.73 -0.68
CA PHE A 17 8.49 7.35 -0.92
C PHE A 17 9.41 6.70 -1.95
N GLU A 18 9.70 5.43 -1.72
CA GLU A 18 10.33 4.55 -2.68
C GLU A 18 9.25 3.85 -3.49
N VAL A 19 9.55 3.57 -4.76
CA VAL A 19 8.67 2.84 -5.66
C VAL A 19 9.42 1.64 -6.19
N GLY A 20 8.75 0.51 -6.19
CA GLY A 20 9.29 -0.73 -6.71
C GLY A 20 8.19 -1.66 -7.17
N THR A 21 8.60 -2.75 -7.77
CA THR A 21 7.70 -3.75 -8.32
C THR A 21 7.93 -5.07 -7.59
N ARG A 22 6.84 -5.75 -7.18
CA ARG A 22 6.90 -7.01 -6.44
C ARG A 22 5.95 -8.03 -7.04
N THR A 23 6.42 -9.25 -7.18
CA THR A 23 5.55 -10.38 -7.52
C THR A 23 4.85 -10.85 -6.25
N VAL A 24 3.55 -11.08 -6.33
CA VAL A 24 2.79 -11.64 -5.22
C VAL A 24 3.10 -13.12 -5.10
N HIS A 25 3.59 -13.53 -3.94
CA HIS A 25 3.93 -14.90 -3.62
C HIS A 25 2.68 -15.77 -3.54
N ASN A 26 2.87 -17.09 -3.67
CA ASN A 26 1.76 -18.06 -3.68
C ASN A 26 0.96 -18.10 -2.36
N ASP A 27 1.58 -17.68 -1.26
CA ASP A 27 0.96 -17.53 0.06
C ASP A 27 0.12 -16.24 0.20
N GLY A 28 0.15 -15.35 -0.81
CA GLY A 28 -0.60 -14.10 -0.81
C GLY A 28 0.16 -12.91 -0.22
N HIS A 29 1.50 -12.96 -0.19
CA HIS A 29 2.31 -11.87 0.38
C HIS A 29 3.24 -11.22 -0.64
N ILE A 30 3.64 -9.99 -0.34
CA ILE A 30 4.73 -9.28 -1.01
C ILE A 30 5.81 -8.92 0.01
N GLU A 31 7.07 -8.92 -0.43
CA GLU A 31 8.19 -8.54 0.43
C GLU A 31 8.60 -7.07 0.22
N VAL A 32 8.70 -6.34 1.33
CA VAL A 32 9.28 -4.98 1.38
C VAL A 32 10.18 -4.87 2.60
N GLY A 33 11.47 -4.63 2.38
CA GLY A 33 12.44 -4.46 3.47
C GLY A 33 12.55 -5.67 4.39
N ALA A 34 12.54 -6.89 3.84
CA ALA A 34 12.53 -8.16 4.57
C ALA A 34 11.33 -8.36 5.51
N ALA A 35 10.24 -7.59 5.33
CA ALA A 35 8.95 -7.82 5.94
C ALA A 35 7.92 -8.24 4.87
N PHE A 36 6.98 -9.10 5.25
CA PHE A 36 5.98 -9.67 4.34
C PHE A 36 4.61 -9.05 4.59
N TYR A 37 3.93 -8.64 3.53
CA TYR A 37 2.64 -7.95 3.62
C TYR A 37 1.59 -8.69 2.80
N SER A 38 0.50 -9.07 3.44
CA SER A 38 -0.62 -9.74 2.77
C SER A 38 -1.31 -8.85 1.73
N VAL A 39 -1.68 -9.44 0.61
CA VAL A 39 -2.48 -8.82 -0.45
C VAL A 39 -3.66 -9.73 -0.78
N PRO A 40 -4.69 -9.22 -1.48
CA PRO A 40 -5.84 -10.04 -1.84
C PRO A 40 -5.47 -11.28 -2.66
N TYR A 41 -6.08 -12.43 -2.37
CA TYR A 41 -5.68 -13.70 -3.02
C TYR A 41 -5.86 -13.69 -4.54
N HIS A 42 -6.80 -12.90 -5.07
CA HIS A 42 -7.03 -12.79 -6.52
C HIS A 42 -5.85 -12.15 -7.29
N VAL A 43 -4.86 -11.57 -6.59
CA VAL A 43 -3.64 -11.01 -7.21
C VAL A 43 -2.42 -11.91 -7.09
N VAL A 44 -2.56 -13.12 -6.53
CA VAL A 44 -1.46 -14.09 -6.40
C VAL A 44 -0.83 -14.40 -7.76
N GLY A 45 0.51 -14.44 -7.80
CA GLY A 45 1.29 -14.68 -9.02
C GLY A 45 1.34 -13.48 -9.97
N ARG A 46 0.64 -12.37 -9.65
CA ARG A 46 0.74 -11.14 -10.43
C ARG A 46 1.84 -10.23 -9.91
N GLU A 47 2.30 -9.35 -10.78
CA GLU A 47 3.19 -8.26 -10.45
C GLU A 47 2.37 -7.04 -9.97
N VAL A 48 2.74 -6.49 -8.82
CA VAL A 48 2.16 -5.27 -8.25
C VAL A 48 3.22 -4.18 -8.13
N ARG A 49 2.80 -2.93 -8.34
CA ARG A 49 3.63 -1.76 -8.00
C ARG A 49 3.45 -1.45 -6.53
N VAL A 50 4.53 -1.26 -5.81
CA VAL A 50 4.53 -1.02 -4.37
C VAL A 50 5.19 0.31 -4.09
N HIS A 51 4.50 1.17 -3.35
CA HIS A 51 5.04 2.42 -2.85
C HIS A 51 5.21 2.27 -1.35
N TRP A 52 6.40 2.58 -0.83
CA TRP A 52 6.64 2.53 0.61
C TRP A 52 7.49 3.69 1.09
N ASP A 53 7.28 4.12 2.33
CA ASP A 53 8.10 5.12 3.00
C ASP A 53 8.46 4.61 4.41
N GLY A 54 8.86 5.49 5.33
CA GLY A 54 9.15 5.11 6.71
C GLY A 54 7.92 4.60 7.49
N ASN A 55 6.70 4.90 7.03
CA ASN A 55 5.48 4.69 7.78
C ASN A 55 4.58 3.62 7.17
N LEU A 56 4.43 3.60 5.84
CA LEU A 56 3.41 2.81 5.16
C LEU A 56 3.99 2.03 3.97
N VAL A 57 3.31 0.95 3.63
CA VAL A 57 3.50 0.16 2.41
C VAL A 57 2.14 0.09 1.70
N ARG A 58 2.10 0.53 0.43
CA ARG A 58 0.89 0.47 -0.42
C ARG A 58 1.17 -0.33 -1.67
N ALA A 59 0.33 -1.32 -1.94
CA ALA A 59 0.40 -2.13 -3.15
C ALA A 59 -0.69 -1.72 -4.14
N TYR A 60 -0.30 -1.64 -5.40
CA TYR A 60 -1.13 -1.24 -6.53
C TYR A 60 -1.11 -2.32 -7.60
N LEU A 61 -2.30 -2.67 -8.07
CA LEU A 61 -2.49 -3.45 -9.28
C LEU A 61 -2.99 -2.50 -10.36
N ASP A 62 -2.18 -2.31 -11.40
CA ASP A 62 -2.42 -1.31 -12.43
C ASP A 62 -2.56 0.11 -11.84
N ARG A 63 -3.79 0.63 -11.69
CA ARG A 63 -4.08 1.94 -11.06
C ARG A 63 -4.85 1.81 -9.74
N ALA A 64 -5.24 0.60 -9.34
CA ALA A 64 -6.06 0.36 -8.16
C ALA A 64 -5.21 -0.03 -6.95
N THR A 65 -5.47 0.57 -5.80
CA THR A 65 -4.86 0.16 -4.53
C THR A 65 -5.47 -1.16 -4.09
N VAL A 66 -4.64 -2.18 -3.89
CA VAL A 66 -5.07 -3.52 -3.47
C VAL A 66 -4.75 -3.83 -2.02
N ALA A 67 -3.74 -3.17 -1.44
CA ALA A 67 -3.42 -3.29 -0.02
C ALA A 67 -2.71 -2.05 0.52
N VAL A 68 -2.93 -1.74 1.80
CA VAL A 68 -2.23 -0.70 2.55
C VAL A 68 -1.91 -1.24 3.93
N HIS A 69 -0.66 -1.09 4.36
CA HIS A 69 -0.17 -1.55 5.66
C HIS A 69 0.75 -0.51 6.28
N TRP A 70 0.83 -0.50 7.61
CA TRP A 70 1.93 0.16 8.30
C TRP A 70 3.22 -0.62 8.06
N ARG A 71 4.30 0.09 7.74
CA ARG A 71 5.63 -0.51 7.59
C ARG A 71 6.05 -1.13 8.91
N LYS A 72 6.66 -2.30 8.81
CA LYS A 72 7.26 -3.05 9.92
C LYS A 72 8.73 -3.28 9.65
N GLU A 73 9.43 -3.57 10.75
CA GLU A 73 10.81 -4.04 10.73
C GLU A 73 10.93 -5.37 9.99
N ALA A 74 12.16 -5.71 9.59
CA ALA A 74 12.46 -6.99 8.98
C ALA A 74 12.01 -8.18 9.85
N GLY A 75 11.56 -9.27 9.22
CA GLY A 75 11.13 -10.50 9.88
C GLY A 75 9.66 -10.51 10.34
N PHE A 76 8.93 -9.41 10.19
CA PHE A 76 7.50 -9.38 10.49
C PHE A 76 6.65 -9.83 9.30
N VAL A 77 5.53 -10.49 9.60
CA VAL A 77 4.48 -10.83 8.63
C VAL A 77 3.20 -10.09 9.00
N VAL A 78 2.72 -9.26 8.10
CA VAL A 78 1.54 -8.41 8.29
C VAL A 78 0.34 -9.00 7.56
N HIS A 79 -0.63 -9.43 8.35
CA HIS A 79 -1.94 -9.87 7.87
C HIS A 79 -2.94 -8.74 8.06
N ASN A 80 -3.71 -8.42 7.02
CA ASN A 80 -4.85 -7.55 7.19
C ASN A 80 -6.05 -8.38 7.68
N THR A 81 -6.66 -7.97 8.80
CA THR A 81 -7.86 -8.58 9.37
C THR A 81 -9.10 -8.42 8.45
N ARG A 82 -9.05 -7.57 7.42
CA ARG A 82 -10.06 -7.43 6.35
C ARG A 82 -9.79 -8.28 5.10
N THR A 83 -8.65 -8.96 4.99
CA THR A 83 -8.28 -9.77 3.80
C THR A 83 -8.54 -11.27 4.02
N SER A 84 -9.56 -11.60 4.81
CA SER A 84 -10.09 -12.97 4.80
C SER A 84 -10.66 -13.28 3.40
N PRO A 85 -10.53 -14.50 2.85
CA PRO A 85 -11.02 -14.86 1.51
C PRO A 85 -12.48 -14.45 1.24
N ARG A 86 -13.29 -14.40 2.31
CA ARG A 86 -14.71 -14.07 2.34
C ARG A 86 -15.03 -12.56 2.33
N ALA A 87 -14.07 -11.68 2.63
CA ALA A 87 -14.28 -10.24 2.87
C ALA A 87 -13.82 -9.32 1.72
N GLN A 88 -13.33 -9.88 0.61
CA GLN A 88 -12.67 -9.14 -0.47
C GLN A 88 -13.62 -8.53 -1.51
N THR A 89 -14.93 -8.72 -1.35
CA THR A 89 -15.96 -8.08 -2.18
C THR A 89 -16.16 -6.63 -1.70
N GLY A 90 -15.36 -5.69 -2.22
CA GLY A 90 -15.70 -4.25 -2.16
C GLY A 90 -14.86 -3.35 -1.25
N ALA A 91 -13.52 -3.46 -1.24
CA ALA A 91 -12.66 -2.56 -0.44
C ALA A 91 -11.80 -1.61 -1.30
N ALA A 92 -12.36 -1.04 -2.37
CA ALA A 92 -11.68 -0.04 -3.21
C ALA A 92 -11.79 1.41 -2.67
N GLU A 93 -12.60 1.69 -1.65
CA GLU A 93 -13.01 3.08 -1.32
C GLU A 93 -12.42 3.71 -0.04
N ALA A 94 -11.48 3.08 0.65
CA ALA A 94 -11.09 3.54 1.99
C ALA A 94 -9.69 4.18 2.09
N TYR A 95 -9.20 4.91 1.07
CA TYR A 95 -8.00 5.75 1.21
C TYR A 95 -8.05 6.97 0.27
N GLN A 96 -9.02 7.86 0.49
CA GLN A 96 -8.85 9.28 0.16
C GLN A 96 -8.62 10.04 1.47
N LEU A 97 -7.45 10.65 1.59
CA LEU A 97 -7.20 11.80 2.47
C LEU A 97 -7.23 13.05 1.59
#